data_AF-A4BUQ3-F1
#
_entry.id   AF-A4BUQ3-F1
#
_cell.length_a   1.000
_cell.length_b   1.000
_cell.length_c   1.000
_cell.angle_alpha   90.00
_cell.angle_beta   90.00
_cell.angle_gamma   90.00
#
_symmetry.space_group_name_H-M   'P 1'
#
loop_
_entity.id
_entity.type
_entity.pdbx_description
1 polymer ?
#
loop_
_entity_poly.entity_id
_entity_poly.type
_entity_poly.pdbx_seq_one_letter_code
_entity_poly.pdbx_strand_id
1 'polypeptide(L)'
;MGELRAIEFVSRQLDEGHLDPVRYKRMLIHRIDGEAELKSLDASSKLNTEWDFLRTLHGMGYRAASQWLAQHFERLGQHSTVDLRAMFA
;
A
#
# COMPACT_ATOMS: atom_id res chain seq x y z
N MET A 1 -7.61 2.13 -9.29
CA MET A 1 -8.63 1.96 -8.20
C MET A 1 -9.55 0.79 -8.50
N GLY A 2 -9.94 0.56 -9.76
CA GLY A 2 -10.77 -0.59 -10.14
C GLY A 2 -10.06 -1.94 -9.90
N GLU A 3 -8.75 -1.99 -10.07
CA GLU A 3 -7.95 -3.21 -9.87
C GLU A 3 -7.97 -3.67 -8.41
N LEU A 4 -7.79 -2.75 -7.46
CA LEU A 4 -7.84 -3.05 -6.02
C LEU A 4 -9.23 -3.51 -5.58
N ARG A 5 -10.30 -2.99 -6.19
CA ARG A 5 -11.67 -3.49 -5.99
C ARG A 5 -11.86 -4.90 -6.54
N ALA A 6 -11.29 -5.20 -7.72
CA ALA A 6 -11.33 -6.56 -8.25
C ALA A 6 -10.57 -7.55 -7.37
N ILE A 7 -9.44 -7.14 -6.81
CA ILE A 7 -8.65 -7.95 -5.85
C ILE A 7 -9.42 -8.19 -4.56
N GLU A 8 -10.07 -7.17 -4.01
CA GLU A 8 -10.94 -7.28 -2.83
C GLU A 8 -12.08 -8.27 -3.12
N PHE A 9 -12.76 -8.12 -4.25
CA PHE A 9 -13.86 -8.98 -4.66
C PHE A 9 -13.42 -10.45 -4.72
N VAL A 10 -12.33 -10.76 -5.42
CA VAL A 10 -11.79 -12.13 -5.51
C VAL A 10 -11.39 -12.66 -4.13
N SER A 11 -10.73 -11.84 -3.32
CA SER A 11 -10.32 -12.24 -1.95
C SER A 11 -11.53 -12.59 -1.09
N ARG A 12 -12.61 -11.81 -1.18
CA ARG A 12 -13.86 -12.07 -0.46
C ARG A 12 -14.56 -13.32 -0.98
N GLN A 13 -14.59 -13.55 -2.29
CA GLN A 13 -15.16 -14.78 -2.86
C GLN A 13 -14.38 -16.03 -2.47
N LEU A 14 -13.07 -15.92 -2.27
CA LEU A 14 -12.24 -16.99 -1.69
C LEU A 14 -12.59 -17.22 -0.20
N ASP A 15 -12.77 -16.16 0.59
CA ASP A 15 -13.16 -16.25 2.01
C ASP A 15 -14.54 -16.88 2.21
N GLU A 16 -15.49 -16.53 1.35
CA GLU A 16 -16.86 -17.07 1.34
C GLU A 16 -16.94 -18.50 0.79
N GLY A 17 -15.85 -19.05 0.27
CA GLY A 17 -15.79 -20.40 -0.30
C GLY A 17 -16.47 -20.53 -1.67
N HIS A 18 -16.77 -19.41 -2.34
CA HIS A 18 -17.38 -19.42 -3.68
C HIS A 18 -16.37 -19.72 -4.80
N LEU A 19 -15.07 -19.53 -4.54
CA LEU A 19 -13.99 -19.80 -5.49
C LEU A 19 -13.08 -20.92 -5.01
N ASP A 20 -12.62 -21.73 -5.97
CA ASP A 20 -11.62 -22.78 -5.74
C ASP A 20 -10.24 -22.15 -5.51
N PRO A 21 -9.62 -22.31 -4.31
CA PRO A 21 -8.32 -21.75 -4.00
C PRO A 21 -7.16 -22.35 -4.81
N VAL A 22 -7.38 -23.50 -5.46
CA VAL A 22 -6.38 -24.10 -6.38
C VAL A 22 -6.36 -23.35 -7.72
N ARG A 23 -7.52 -22.86 -8.17
CA ARG A 23 -7.66 -22.14 -9.45
C ARG A 23 -7.47 -20.63 -9.30
N TYR A 24 -7.82 -20.08 -8.15
CA TYR A 24 -7.78 -18.64 -7.89
C TYR A 24 -6.77 -18.32 -6.80
N LYS A 25 -5.78 -17.49 -7.15
CA LYS A 25 -4.73 -17.07 -6.21
C LYS A 25 -5.18 -15.85 -5.41
N ARG A 26 -5.05 -15.93 -4.09
CA ARG A 26 -5.17 -14.75 -3.23
C ARG A 26 -3.97 -13.83 -3.43
N MET A 27 -4.24 -12.56 -3.73
CA MET A 27 -3.20 -11.53 -3.82
C MET A 27 -2.95 -10.90 -2.45
N LEU A 28 -1.67 -10.82 -2.05
CA LEU A 28 -1.25 -10.14 -0.83
C LEU A 28 -0.89 -8.70 -1.16
N ILE A 29 -1.60 -7.75 -0.56
CA ILE A 29 -1.43 -6.32 -0.84
C ILE A 29 -0.76 -5.64 0.35
N HIS A 30 0.26 -4.87 0.03
CA HIS A 30 1.08 -4.13 0.97
C HIS A 30 1.17 -2.68 0.49
N ARG A 31 0.94 -1.73 1.40
CA ARG A 31 1.01 -0.29 1.10
C ARG A 31 2.06 0.35 1.98
N ILE A 32 3.00 1.04 1.35
CA ILE A 32 3.90 2.00 1.98
C ILE A 32 3.40 3.37 1.52
N ASP A 33 3.11 4.25 2.47
CA ASP A 33 2.70 5.62 2.19
C ASP A 33 3.58 6.60 2.95
N GLY A 34 3.69 7.83 2.44
CA GLY A 34 4.41 8.91 3.11
C GLY A 34 3.52 9.75 4.03
N GLU A 35 2.35 9.22 4.40
CA GLU A 35 1.17 9.87 5.00
C GLU A 35 1.41 11.25 5.61
N ALA A 36 1.84 11.33 6.87
CA ALA A 36 1.91 12.59 7.60
C ALA A 36 2.98 13.56 7.05
N GLU A 37 4.12 13.02 6.59
CA GLU A 37 5.22 13.84 6.07
C GLU A 37 4.85 14.48 4.73
N LEU A 38 4.25 13.73 3.81
CA LEU A 38 3.81 14.27 2.52
C LEU A 38 2.58 15.18 2.64
N LYS A 39 1.68 14.92 3.60
CA LYS A 39 0.52 15.79 3.86
C LYS A 39 0.92 17.20 4.32
N SER A 40 2.13 17.36 4.87
CA SER A 40 2.65 18.66 5.31
C SER A 40 3.15 19.55 4.16
N LEU A 41 3.30 18.99 2.95
CA LEU A 41 3.78 19.71 1.78
C LEU A 41 2.62 20.41 1.06
N ASP A 42 2.81 21.68 0.72
CA ASP A 42 1.82 22.46 -0.04
C ASP A 42 1.72 21.99 -1.50
N ALA A 43 0.58 22.27 -2.15
CA ALA A 43 0.35 21.94 -3.55
C ALA A 43 1.42 22.51 -4.50
N SER A 44 1.99 23.69 -4.19
CA SER A 44 3.08 24.31 -4.96
C SER A 44 4.35 23.47 -5.01
N SER A 45 4.62 22.63 -4.00
CA SER A 45 5.80 21.77 -3.94
C SER A 45 5.88 20.74 -5.08
N LYS A 46 4.75 20.42 -5.73
CA LYS A 46 4.68 19.47 -6.85
C LYS A 46 5.45 19.93 -8.09
N LEU A 47 5.69 21.23 -8.22
CA LEU A 47 6.46 21.83 -9.31
C LEU A 47 7.92 22.11 -8.91
N ASN A 48 8.29 21.84 -7.65
CA ASN A 48 9.65 22.04 -7.18
C ASN A 48 10.55 20.90 -7.65
N THR A 49 11.52 21.24 -8.50
CA THR A 49 12.51 20.30 -9.05
C THR A 49 13.92 20.52 -8.50
N GLU A 50 14.07 21.35 -7.45
CA GLU A 50 15.36 21.57 -6.79
C GLU A 50 15.91 20.26 -6.23
N TRP A 51 17.19 20.00 -6.50
CA TRP A 51 17.82 18.72 -6.15
C TRP A 51 17.75 18.40 -4.66
N ASP A 52 17.96 19.39 -3.80
CA ASP A 52 17.89 19.19 -2.35
C ASP A 52 16.47 18.85 -1.87
N PHE A 53 15.45 19.39 -2.55
CA PHE A 53 14.07 19.02 -2.27
C PHE A 53 13.78 17.57 -2.72
N LEU A 54 14.23 17.18 -3.90
CA LEU A 54 14.11 15.79 -4.38
C LEU A 54 14.82 14.79 -3.46
N ARG A 55 16.01 15.14 -2.95
CA ARG A 55 16.73 14.35 -1.93
C ARG A 55 15.94 14.23 -0.64
N THR A 56 15.25 15.30 -0.24
CA THR A 56 14.38 15.30 0.94
C THR A 56 13.22 14.32 0.75
N LEU A 57 12.51 14.39 -0.38
CA LEU A 57 11.43 13.45 -0.73
C LEU A 57 11.91 12.00 -0.75
N HIS A 58 13.09 11.75 -1.34
CA HIS A 58 13.72 10.44 -1.34
C HIS A 58 13.98 9.94 0.08
N GLY A 59 14.55 10.79 0.95
CA GLY A 59 14.77 10.46 2.37
C GLY A 59 13.48 10.14 3.12
N MET A 60 12.39 10.88 2.86
CA MET A 60 11.05 10.61 3.41
C MET A 60 10.57 9.21 3.01
N GLY A 61 10.67 8.86 1.72
CA GLY A 61 10.29 7.53 1.23
C GLY A 61 11.09 6.40 1.89
N TYR A 62 12.40 6.58 2.08
CA TYR A 62 13.24 5.60 2.77
C TYR A 62 12.85 5.39 4.23
N ARG A 63 12.56 6.47 4.97
CA ARG A 63 12.09 6.37 6.36
C ARG A 63 10.75 5.65 6.44
N ALA A 64 9.80 6.00 5.58
CA ALA A 64 8.50 5.36 5.51
C ALA A 64 8.63 3.84 5.23
N ALA A 65 9.46 3.46 4.26
CA ALA A 65 9.72 2.05 3.96
C ALA A 65 10.40 1.32 5.13
N SER A 66 11.36 1.97 5.80
CA SER A 66 12.06 1.38 6.96
C SER A 66 11.11 1.15 8.13
N GLN A 67 10.25 2.13 8.44
CA GLN A 67 9.24 2.02 9.47
C GLN A 67 8.22 0.93 9.13
N TRP A 68 7.77 0.88 7.87
CA TRP A 68 6.87 -0.15 7.39
C TRP A 68 7.47 -1.55 7.55
N LEU A 69 8.72 -1.75 7.15
CA LEU A 69 9.42 -3.03 7.32
C LEU A 69 9.50 -3.41 8.80
N ALA A 70 9.89 -2.48 9.68
CA ALA A 70 9.94 -2.75 11.12
C ALA A 70 8.60 -3.23 11.70
N GLN A 71 7.47 -2.77 11.15
CA GLN A 71 6.13 -3.12 11.64
C GLN A 71 5.52 -4.35 10.95
N HIS A 72 5.93 -4.65 9.72
CA HIS A 72 5.19 -5.54 8.83
C HIS A 72 6.02 -6.58 8.10
N PHE A 73 7.34 -6.63 8.30
CA PHE A 73 8.22 -7.57 7.62
C PHE A 73 7.74 -9.03 7.71
N GLU A 74 7.33 -9.47 8.90
CA GLU A 74 6.86 -10.85 9.12
C GLU A 74 5.59 -11.20 8.35
N ARG A 75 4.83 -10.19 7.92
CA ARG A 75 3.56 -10.36 7.19
C ARG A 75 3.78 -10.60 5.70
N LEU A 76 4.97 -10.26 5.19
CA LEU A 76 5.32 -10.44 3.78
C LEU A 76 5.20 -11.91 3.38
N GLY A 77 4.46 -12.16 2.30
CA GLY A 77 4.22 -13.51 1.79
C GLY A 77 3.19 -14.32 2.59
N GLN A 78 2.69 -13.82 3.72
CA GLN A 78 1.72 -14.50 4.58
C GLN A 78 0.33 -13.86 4.48
N HIS A 79 0.24 -12.54 4.66
CA HIS A 79 -1.03 -11.83 4.64
C HIS A 79 -0.86 -10.36 4.23
N SER A 80 -1.93 -9.75 3.70
CA SER A 80 -1.96 -8.32 3.37
C SER A 80 -1.73 -7.46 4.62
N THR A 81 -1.12 -6.29 4.43
CA THR A 81 -0.97 -5.28 5.50
C THR A 81 -1.98 -4.15 5.38
N VAL A 82 -2.85 -4.21 4.38
CA VAL A 82 -3.98 -3.30 4.19
C VAL A 82 -5.29 -4.08 4.25
N ASP A 83 -6.30 -3.45 4.84
CA ASP A 83 -7.68 -3.90 4.74
C ASP A 83 -8.31 -3.24 3.50
N LEU A 84 -8.40 -4.01 2.41
CA LEU A 84 -9.03 -3.53 1.18
C LEU A 84 -10.53 -3.33 1.33
N ARG A 85 -11.19 -4.09 2.21
CA ARG A 85 -12.63 -3.98 2.43
C ARG A 85 -12.94 -2.65 3.11
N ALA A 86 -12.19 -2.30 4.16
CA ALA A 86 -12.30 -1.00 4.81
C ALA A 86 -11.95 0.17 3.88
N MET A 87 -11.07 -0.04 2.90
CA MET A 87 -10.67 1.00 1.94
C MET A 87 -11.77 1.37 0.92
N PHE A 88 -12.72 0.47 0.66
CA PHE A 88 -13.79 0.66 -0.33
C PHE A 88 -15.21 0.60 0.25
N ALA A 89 -15.34 0.57 1.58
CA ALA A 89 -16.61 0.64 2.29
C ALA A 89 -17.28 2.02 2.18
#